data_AF-A0A6I1E911-F1
#
_entry.id   AF-A0A6I1E911-F1
#
_cell.length_a   1.000
_cell.length_b   1.000
_cell.length_c   1.000
_cell.angle_alpha   90.00
_cell.angle_beta   90.00
_cell.angle_gamma   90.00
#
_symmetry.space_group_name_H-M   'P 1'
#
loop_
_entity.id
_entity.type
_entity.pdbx_description
1 polymer ?
#
loop_
_entity_poly.entity_id
_entity_poly.type
_entity_poly.pdbx_seq_one_letter_code
_entity_poly.pdbx_strand_id
1 'polypeptide(L)'
;MKRREIIKQLGVVPVAGSLMASQSMLGGTLGSVTGPLMTKSSKGPSIYESLGIDTIINCRGTFTILGGSTERPEVIEAIEAASGYFVQYDELAEGIGRRLAEITKADWGMVSAGCAAGMKHVTAACVTGGNPEKLIRIPHIDDFEKNEVIIPRSSRNYYDHAIRNIGVKVITVNSAEEMREAINPRTAMIYIMTGDDNETGKPLSLEVISEIAKPKNIPILADAAAEDLSIPCVHLERGATVVAYSGGKAICGPQCAGLLLGDKDLLMAAWQASSPHHGPGRDNKVGKEEMLGMLAAVEAWTTRDHDKEWQTWLGWMDEISSKLTKIDGITPEVTLPKGLNNRTPRLILKWDPDKLNITGEEVAEIVARTKPRIAIGGGSRGDSSAITITPSQMRPGNAKVVADRLYEILSQEREPISDEMVSPSEDISGHWEADVKYFTSNSTHKFFLEQDGNWISGTHTSENGSQDMIGMIEGDEVVLRSSFRIPGNGISFWFTGKISNGELSGSVFLGEYLTAKFAAKKVSYRQNRKKLNVPGGPPLAT
;
A
#
# COMPACT_ATOMS: atom_id res chain seq x y z
N MET A 1 67.89 13.00 32.36
CA MET A 1 66.99 11.81 32.33
C MET A 1 66.02 12.03 31.17
N LYS A 2 66.20 11.34 30.02
CA LYS A 2 65.57 10.05 29.62
C LYS A 2 64.07 10.25 29.29
N ARG A 3 63.51 9.93 28.12
CA ARG A 3 63.93 9.10 26.96
C ARG A 3 63.09 9.46 25.71
N ARG A 4 63.78 9.65 24.58
CA ARG A 4 63.31 9.47 23.20
C ARG A 4 63.21 7.97 22.87
N GLU A 5 62.29 7.65 21.95
CA GLU A 5 62.27 6.56 20.95
C GLU A 5 62.43 5.08 21.37
N ILE A 6 61.97 4.19 20.47
CA ILE A 6 62.23 2.72 20.32
C ILE A 6 61.23 1.85 21.11
N ILE A 7 60.35 0.96 20.59
CA ILE A 7 60.17 0.14 19.36
C ILE A 7 58.68 -0.33 19.36
N LYS A 8 57.84 -0.19 18.31
CA LYS A 8 57.63 -1.02 17.09
C LYS A 8 57.08 -2.46 17.29
N GLN A 9 56.07 -2.79 16.46
CA GLN A 9 55.39 -4.09 16.18
C GLN A 9 54.16 -4.37 17.10
N LEU A 10 52.91 -4.58 16.66
CA LEU A 10 52.30 -5.20 15.46
C LEU A 10 50.81 -4.78 15.31
N GLY A 11 50.26 -4.80 14.08
CA GLY A 11 48.81 -4.89 13.74
C GLY A 11 48.20 -3.60 13.16
N VAL A 12 48.25 -3.30 11.85
CA VAL A 12 47.41 -3.81 10.73
C VAL A 12 45.91 -3.47 10.89
N VAL A 13 45.48 -2.29 10.40
CA VAL A 13 44.50 -1.98 9.30
C VAL A 13 43.01 -2.38 9.57
N PRO A 14 42.01 -1.83 8.84
CA PRO A 14 41.15 -0.74 9.25
C PRO A 14 39.68 -1.19 9.52
N VAL A 15 39.06 -0.61 10.54
CA VAL A 15 37.61 -0.70 10.74
C VAL A 15 36.93 0.24 9.73
N ALA A 16 36.63 -0.27 8.55
CA ALA A 16 35.80 0.41 7.56
C ALA A 16 34.90 -0.64 6.89
N GLY A 17 33.57 -0.52 7.06
CA GLY A 17 32.63 -1.28 6.22
C GLY A 17 31.26 -1.64 6.80
N SER A 18 30.99 -1.49 8.09
CA SER A 18 29.77 -2.05 8.71
C SER A 18 28.68 -1.06 9.15
N LEU A 19 28.67 0.17 8.64
CA LEU A 19 27.67 1.20 9.02
C LEU A 19 26.72 1.68 7.92
N MET A 20 26.84 1.24 6.66
CA MET A 20 26.09 1.84 5.54
C MET A 20 24.68 1.30 5.29
N ALA A 21 24.26 0.18 5.89
CA ALA A 21 22.94 -0.41 5.55
C ALA A 21 21.79 -0.04 6.51
N SER A 22 22.05 0.62 7.65
CA SER A 22 21.00 1.04 8.60
C SER A 22 20.81 2.55 8.72
N GLN A 23 21.71 3.36 8.15
CA GLN A 23 21.60 4.81 8.09
C GLN A 23 21.00 5.33 6.77
N SER A 24 20.86 4.50 5.74
CA SER A 24 20.28 4.89 4.44
C SER A 24 18.77 5.21 4.49
N MET A 25 18.11 5.01 5.64
CA MET A 25 16.72 5.43 5.88
C MET A 25 16.60 6.88 6.39
N LEU A 26 17.72 7.52 6.77
CA LEU A 26 17.79 8.90 7.23
C LEU A 26 18.87 9.63 6.43
N GLY A 27 18.59 9.85 5.14
CA GLY A 27 19.49 10.59 4.24
C GLY A 27 19.49 12.08 4.55
N GLY A 28 20.61 12.56 5.11
CA GLY A 28 20.93 13.98 5.25
C GLY A 28 21.77 14.27 6.50
N THR A 29 22.90 14.96 6.35
CA THR A 29 23.51 15.67 7.47
C THR A 29 22.47 16.67 7.99
N LEU A 30 21.88 16.36 9.15
CA LEU A 30 20.96 17.25 9.85
C LEU A 30 21.70 18.56 10.18
N GLY A 31 21.62 19.55 9.30
CA GLY A 31 21.89 20.93 9.66
C GLY A 31 20.95 21.30 10.80
N SER A 32 21.42 22.04 11.80
CA SER A 32 20.56 22.45 12.91
C SER A 32 19.46 23.37 12.38
N VAL A 33 18.26 22.82 12.18
CA VAL A 33 17.06 23.59 11.82
C VAL A 33 16.74 24.48 13.02
N THR A 34 17.14 25.75 12.93
CA THR A 34 16.92 26.76 13.96
C THR A 34 16.02 27.84 13.36
N GLY A 35 14.72 27.71 13.60
CA GLY A 35 13.71 28.68 13.13
C GLY A 35 12.33 28.05 12.94
N PRO A 36 11.26 28.86 12.85
CA PRO A 36 9.93 28.38 12.45
C PRO A 36 10.00 27.75 11.05
N LEU A 37 9.13 26.76 10.77
CA LEU A 37 8.99 26.16 9.44
C LEU A 37 8.78 27.27 8.39
N MET A 38 9.76 27.46 7.51
CA MET A 38 9.75 28.53 6.51
C MET A 38 8.75 28.19 5.41
N THR A 39 7.61 28.86 5.37
CA THR A 39 6.47 28.55 4.48
C THR A 39 6.54 29.22 3.11
N LYS A 40 7.44 30.19 2.92
CA LYS A 40 7.57 30.91 1.64
C LYS A 40 9.03 31.20 1.33
N SER A 41 9.57 30.51 0.33
CA SER A 41 10.53 31.15 -0.54
C SER A 41 10.34 30.68 -1.97
N SER A 42 10.06 31.62 -2.86
CA SER A 42 10.19 31.42 -4.32
C SER A 42 11.65 31.33 -4.77
N LYS A 43 12.62 31.40 -3.85
CA LYS A 43 14.07 31.38 -4.10
C LYS A 43 14.89 30.64 -3.00
N GLY A 44 14.27 29.79 -2.20
CA GLY A 44 14.89 29.08 -1.07
C GLY A 44 14.44 27.62 -1.01
N PRO A 45 15.08 26.79 -0.17
CA PRO A 45 14.74 25.37 -0.08
C PRO A 45 13.26 25.19 0.27
N SER A 46 12.65 24.17 -0.32
CA SER A 46 11.26 23.76 -0.02
C SER A 46 11.10 23.44 1.47
N ILE A 47 9.86 23.40 1.95
CA ILE A 47 9.56 23.03 3.34
C ILE A 47 10.15 21.65 3.70
N TYR A 48 10.18 20.71 2.75
CA TYR A 48 10.80 19.40 2.92
C TYR A 48 12.32 19.49 3.00
N GLU A 49 12.95 20.26 2.11
CA GLU A 49 14.41 20.44 2.11
C GLU A 49 14.89 21.15 3.37
N SER A 50 14.07 22.03 3.96
CA SER A 50 14.36 22.65 5.26
C SER A 50 14.43 21.63 6.41
N LEU A 51 13.82 20.45 6.23
CA LEU A 51 13.88 19.31 7.14
C LEU A 51 14.94 18.27 6.72
N GLY A 52 15.74 18.56 5.69
CA GLY A 52 16.70 17.61 5.11
C GLY A 52 16.05 16.52 4.26
N ILE A 53 14.79 16.70 3.83
CA ILE A 53 14.02 15.73 3.06
C ILE A 53 13.96 16.16 1.60
N ASP A 54 14.35 15.25 0.70
CA ASP A 54 14.25 15.48 -0.73
C ASP A 54 12.84 15.16 -1.26
N THR A 55 12.30 16.06 -2.07
CA THR A 55 11.06 15.81 -2.83
C THR A 55 11.28 14.76 -3.92
N ILE A 56 10.19 14.08 -4.31
CA ILE A 56 10.20 12.99 -5.29
C ILE A 56 9.31 13.38 -6.48
N ILE A 57 9.79 13.16 -7.70
CA ILE A 57 8.94 13.19 -8.90
C ILE A 57 8.12 11.90 -8.94
N ASN A 58 6.81 12.02 -8.79
CA ASN A 58 5.91 10.87 -8.71
C ASN A 58 5.45 10.42 -10.12
N CYS A 59 6.07 9.34 -10.59
CA CYS A 59 5.68 8.63 -11.82
C CYS A 59 5.06 7.26 -11.51
N ARG A 60 4.58 7.04 -10.28
CA ARG A 60 4.03 5.75 -9.82
C ARG A 60 2.51 5.77 -9.72
N GLY A 61 1.90 6.94 -9.53
CA GLY A 61 0.47 7.13 -9.32
C GLY A 61 0.16 7.53 -7.87
N THR A 62 -1.05 7.26 -7.40
CA THR A 62 -1.56 7.81 -6.12
C THR A 62 -1.24 6.90 -4.92
N PHE A 63 0.03 6.50 -4.79
CA PHE A 63 0.49 5.68 -3.67
C PHE A 63 0.59 6.51 -2.39
N THR A 64 0.04 6.00 -1.29
CA THR A 64 0.00 6.71 0.00
C THR A 64 1.41 7.00 0.54
N ILE A 65 2.36 6.08 0.34
CA ILE A 65 3.77 6.28 0.74
C ILE A 65 4.44 7.48 0.03
N LEU A 66 3.85 7.98 -1.06
CA LEU A 66 4.31 9.16 -1.81
C LEU A 66 3.40 10.39 -1.59
N GLY A 67 2.41 10.30 -0.69
CA GLY A 67 1.45 11.38 -0.44
C GLY A 67 0.22 11.38 -1.36
N GLY A 68 0.03 10.34 -2.17
CA GLY A 68 -1.11 10.19 -3.07
C GLY A 68 -1.16 11.24 -4.18
N SER A 69 -2.29 11.94 -4.33
CA SER A 69 -2.43 12.99 -5.33
C SER A 69 -2.09 14.37 -4.78
N THR A 70 -1.63 15.26 -5.65
CA THR A 70 -1.53 16.68 -5.28
C THR A 70 -2.87 17.38 -5.38
N GLU A 71 -3.20 18.17 -4.37
CA GLU A 71 -4.44 18.94 -4.32
C GLU A 71 -4.54 19.96 -5.47
N ARG A 72 -5.77 20.19 -5.93
CA ARG A 72 -6.08 21.22 -6.93
C ARG A 72 -6.03 22.63 -6.33
N PRO A 73 -5.81 23.69 -7.14
CA PRO A 73 -5.84 25.07 -6.64
C PRO A 73 -7.11 25.42 -5.86
N GLU A 74 -8.27 24.99 -6.35
CA GLU A 74 -9.58 25.21 -5.73
C GLU A 74 -9.67 24.59 -4.32
N VAL A 75 -9.01 23.45 -4.12
CA VAL A 75 -8.95 22.74 -2.83
C VAL A 75 -8.11 23.53 -1.84
N ILE A 76 -6.94 24.00 -2.28
CA ILE A 76 -6.02 24.80 -1.45
C ILE A 76 -6.69 26.13 -1.04
N GLU A 77 -7.38 26.79 -1.98
CA GLU A 77 -8.13 28.02 -1.71
C GLU A 77 -9.26 27.78 -0.71
N ALA A 78 -10.01 26.68 -0.83
CA ALA A 78 -11.06 26.32 0.11
C ALA A 78 -10.52 26.02 1.53
N ILE A 79 -9.40 25.29 1.62
CA ILE A 79 -8.69 25.02 2.88
C ILE A 79 -8.25 26.32 3.54
N GLU A 80 -7.61 27.23 2.79
CA GLU A 80 -7.17 28.52 3.30
C GLU A 80 -8.35 29.36 3.81
N ALA A 81 -9.43 29.45 3.01
CA ALA A 81 -10.64 30.19 3.37
C ALA A 81 -11.34 29.61 4.61
N ALA A 82 -11.35 28.29 4.77
CA ALA A 82 -11.95 27.62 5.92
C ALA A 82 -11.18 27.85 7.22
N SER A 83 -9.84 27.91 7.14
CA SER A 83 -8.93 27.84 8.30
C SER A 83 -9.18 28.93 9.36
N GLY A 84 -9.64 30.11 8.97
CA GLY A 84 -9.81 31.28 9.86
C GLY A 84 -11.11 31.35 10.67
N TYR A 85 -12.04 30.41 10.52
CA TYR A 85 -13.38 30.49 11.12
C TYR A 85 -13.70 29.30 12.02
N PHE A 86 -14.60 29.47 12.98
CA PHE A 86 -15.20 28.39 13.77
C PHE A 86 -16.63 28.11 13.29
N VAL A 87 -17.02 26.84 13.26
CA VAL A 87 -18.37 26.41 12.86
C VAL A 87 -18.83 25.21 13.72
N GLN A 88 -20.13 24.99 13.81
CA GLN A 88 -20.69 23.77 14.38
C GLN A 88 -20.65 22.67 13.30
N TYR A 89 -20.14 21.48 13.64
CA TYR A 89 -19.78 20.46 12.65
C TYR A 89 -20.98 19.73 12.03
N ASP A 90 -22.11 19.61 12.73
CA ASP A 90 -23.34 19.04 12.18
C ASP A 90 -23.99 20.00 11.19
N GLU A 91 -23.98 21.31 11.48
CA GLU A 91 -24.40 22.34 10.52
C GLU A 91 -23.52 22.32 9.26
N LEU A 92 -22.20 22.19 9.44
CA LEU A 92 -21.25 22.04 8.34
C LEU A 92 -21.52 20.76 7.53
N ALA A 93 -21.69 19.62 8.19
CA ALA A 93 -21.94 18.35 7.54
C ALA A 93 -23.27 18.36 6.77
N GLU A 94 -24.33 18.95 7.33
CA GLU A 94 -25.63 19.11 6.66
C GLU A 94 -25.52 20.01 5.42
N GLY A 95 -24.77 21.13 5.51
CA GLY A 95 -24.52 22.03 4.39
C GLY A 95 -23.74 21.36 3.25
N ILE A 96 -22.65 20.66 3.60
CA ILE A 96 -21.82 19.90 2.65
C ILE A 96 -22.64 18.77 2.03
N GLY A 97 -23.38 18.00 2.82
CA GLY A 97 -24.15 16.86 2.33
C GLY A 97 -25.21 17.26 1.30
N ARG A 98 -25.91 18.38 1.55
CA ARG A 98 -26.85 18.95 0.58
C ARG A 98 -26.17 19.37 -0.71
N ARG A 99 -25.03 20.06 -0.62
CA ARG A 99 -24.30 20.53 -1.79
C ARG A 99 -23.74 19.36 -2.61
N LEU A 100 -23.21 18.34 -1.96
CA LEU A 100 -22.76 17.11 -2.62
C LEU A 100 -23.90 16.40 -3.34
N ALA A 101 -25.08 16.30 -2.72
CA ALA A 101 -26.27 15.73 -3.35
C ALA A 101 -26.65 16.49 -4.63
N GLU A 102 -26.68 17.83 -4.58
CA GLU A 102 -26.97 18.68 -5.74
C GLU A 102 -26.01 18.46 -6.91
N ILE A 103 -24.70 18.39 -6.63
CA ILE A 103 -23.65 18.26 -7.64
C ILE A 103 -23.62 16.85 -8.23
N THR A 104 -23.61 15.83 -7.36
CA THR A 104 -23.36 14.43 -7.75
C THR A 104 -24.62 13.68 -8.18
N LYS A 105 -25.81 14.24 -7.93
CA LYS A 105 -27.12 13.63 -8.16
C LYS A 105 -27.39 12.38 -7.31
N ALA A 106 -26.59 12.15 -6.27
CA ALA A 106 -26.90 11.18 -5.23
C ALA A 106 -27.92 11.73 -4.22
N ASP A 107 -28.58 10.86 -3.46
CA ASP A 107 -29.56 11.27 -2.45
C ASP A 107 -28.92 12.11 -1.33
N TRP A 108 -27.68 11.77 -0.95
CA TRP A 108 -26.88 12.51 0.03
C TRP A 108 -25.37 12.32 -0.18
N GLY A 109 -24.58 13.16 0.49
CA GLY A 109 -23.13 13.04 0.54
C GLY A 109 -22.57 13.24 1.94
N MET A 110 -21.43 12.62 2.23
CA MET A 110 -20.69 12.77 3.48
C MET A 110 -19.18 12.80 3.20
N VAL A 111 -18.44 13.61 3.97
CA VAL A 111 -16.98 13.62 3.95
C VAL A 111 -16.44 12.94 5.22
N SER A 112 -15.47 12.04 5.06
CA SER A 112 -14.82 11.30 6.15
C SER A 112 -13.30 11.51 6.16
N ALA A 113 -12.63 11.08 7.23
CA ALA A 113 -11.16 11.04 7.31
C ALA A 113 -10.57 9.89 6.49
N GLY A 114 -10.67 10.00 5.16
CA GLY A 114 -10.24 8.99 4.21
C GLY A 114 -11.36 8.01 3.89
N CYS A 115 -11.23 7.30 2.77
CA CYS A 115 -12.21 6.30 2.34
C CYS A 115 -12.36 5.18 3.40
N ALA A 116 -11.25 4.74 4.00
CA ALA A 116 -11.25 3.71 5.04
C ALA A 116 -12.08 4.12 6.28
N ALA A 117 -11.99 5.37 6.73
CA ALA A 117 -12.86 5.87 7.80
C ALA A 117 -14.33 5.83 7.38
N GLY A 118 -14.63 6.25 6.15
CA GLY A 118 -15.96 6.15 5.57
C GLY A 118 -16.53 4.74 5.61
N MET A 119 -15.74 3.73 5.19
CA MET A 119 -16.13 2.33 5.28
C MET A 119 -16.45 1.90 6.72
N LYS A 120 -15.57 2.26 7.67
CA LYS A 120 -15.78 1.98 9.10
C LYS A 120 -17.06 2.65 9.63
N HIS A 121 -17.33 3.90 9.26
CA HIS A 121 -18.53 4.63 9.67
C HIS A 121 -19.81 4.02 9.11
N VAL A 122 -19.82 3.63 7.83
CA VAL A 122 -20.96 2.93 7.22
C VAL A 122 -21.20 1.57 7.87
N THR A 123 -20.13 0.80 8.14
CA THR A 123 -20.28 -0.47 8.88
C THR A 123 -20.85 -0.26 10.28
N ALA A 124 -20.39 0.75 11.02
CA ALA A 124 -20.95 1.10 12.32
C ALA A 124 -22.44 1.49 12.20
N ALA A 125 -22.81 2.25 11.17
CA ALA A 125 -24.20 2.62 10.91
C ALA A 125 -25.09 1.41 10.64
N CYS A 126 -24.65 0.47 9.78
CA CYS A 126 -25.38 -0.76 9.47
C CYS A 126 -25.58 -1.68 10.69
N VAL A 127 -24.60 -1.72 11.60
CA VAL A 127 -24.64 -2.54 12.83
C VAL A 127 -25.52 -1.90 13.92
N THR A 128 -25.46 -0.57 14.06
CA THR A 128 -26.08 0.15 15.18
C THR A 128 -27.43 0.76 14.85
N GLY A 129 -27.71 1.00 13.56
CA GLY A 129 -28.85 1.80 13.11
C GLY A 129 -28.76 3.27 13.55
N GLY A 130 -27.56 3.78 13.83
CA GLY A 130 -27.36 5.14 14.35
C GLY A 130 -27.65 5.30 15.85
N ASN A 131 -27.92 4.21 16.58
CA ASN A 131 -28.17 4.27 18.03
C ASN A 131 -26.86 4.49 18.83
N PRO A 132 -26.71 5.62 19.56
CA PRO A 132 -25.49 5.90 20.33
C PRO A 132 -25.18 4.89 21.45
N GLU A 133 -26.20 4.27 22.06
CA GLU A 133 -26.00 3.24 23.10
C GLU A 133 -25.38 1.97 22.52
N LYS A 134 -25.72 1.62 21.29
CA LYS A 134 -25.05 0.54 20.55
C LYS A 134 -23.67 0.96 20.08
N LEU A 135 -23.53 2.20 19.61
CA LEU A 135 -22.27 2.74 19.08
C LEU A 135 -21.11 2.64 20.07
N ILE A 136 -21.33 3.02 21.34
CA ILE A 136 -20.28 3.00 22.37
C ILE A 136 -19.84 1.59 22.81
N ARG A 137 -20.55 0.53 22.38
CA ARG A 137 -20.23 -0.86 22.69
C ARG A 137 -19.31 -1.51 21.65
N ILE A 138 -19.15 -0.89 20.47
CA ILE A 138 -18.20 -1.36 19.45
C ILE A 138 -16.78 -1.36 20.06
N PRO A 139 -15.99 -2.45 19.89
CA PRO A 139 -16.17 -3.55 18.94
C PRO A 139 -16.85 -4.82 19.51
N HIS A 140 -17.39 -4.80 20.73
CA HIS A 140 -18.00 -6.00 21.33
C HIS A 140 -19.49 -6.10 20.95
N ILE A 141 -19.75 -6.72 19.79
CA ILE A 141 -21.09 -6.75 19.14
C ILE A 141 -21.66 -8.17 18.94
N ASP A 142 -21.13 -9.19 19.60
CA ASP A 142 -21.56 -10.58 19.43
C ASP A 142 -23.05 -10.80 19.75
N ASP A 143 -23.60 -10.01 20.68
CA ASP A 143 -25.00 -10.02 21.10
C ASP A 143 -25.91 -9.12 20.25
N PHE A 144 -25.36 -8.38 19.27
CA PHE A 144 -26.16 -7.53 18.41
C PHE A 144 -26.95 -8.39 17.41
N GLU A 145 -28.14 -7.91 17.06
CA GLU A 145 -28.98 -8.53 16.03
C GLU A 145 -28.29 -8.55 14.66
N LYS A 146 -27.48 -7.54 14.35
CA LYS A 146 -26.72 -7.37 13.11
C LYS A 146 -25.23 -7.34 13.44
N ASN A 147 -24.48 -8.36 13.06
CA ASN A 147 -23.04 -8.47 13.36
C ASN A 147 -22.22 -9.21 12.29
N GLU A 148 -22.82 -9.58 11.15
CA GLU A 148 -22.13 -10.24 10.04
C GLU A 148 -22.05 -9.32 8.82
N VAL A 149 -20.89 -9.28 8.17
CA VAL A 149 -20.69 -8.60 6.88
C VAL A 149 -20.29 -9.61 5.83
N ILE A 150 -21.03 -9.66 4.72
CA ILE A 150 -20.71 -10.57 3.60
C ILE A 150 -19.76 -9.84 2.64
N ILE A 151 -18.67 -10.51 2.25
CA ILE A 151 -17.67 -9.97 1.33
C ILE A 151 -17.29 -11.03 0.28
N PRO A 152 -17.45 -10.77 -1.03
CA PRO A 152 -16.88 -11.64 -2.06
C PRO A 152 -15.39 -11.87 -1.86
N ARG A 153 -14.90 -13.09 -2.15
CA ARG A 153 -13.47 -13.43 -2.01
C ARG A 153 -12.55 -12.45 -2.77
N SER A 154 -12.94 -12.06 -3.98
CA SER A 154 -12.23 -11.08 -4.82
C SER A 154 -12.18 -9.68 -4.22
N SER A 155 -13.14 -9.32 -3.36
CA SER A 155 -13.18 -8.03 -2.68
C SER A 155 -12.39 -8.01 -1.36
N ARG A 156 -11.85 -9.13 -0.89
CA ARG A 156 -11.02 -9.17 0.32
C ARG A 156 -9.67 -8.48 0.06
N ASN A 157 -9.39 -7.39 0.76
CA ASN A 157 -8.18 -6.58 0.60
C ASN A 157 -7.71 -6.01 1.95
N TYR A 158 -6.55 -5.34 1.98
CA TYR A 158 -5.97 -4.75 3.21
C TYR A 158 -6.87 -3.72 3.91
N TYR A 159 -7.72 -3.03 3.15
CA TYR A 159 -8.59 -1.95 3.62
C TYR A 159 -9.91 -2.44 4.22
N ASP A 160 -10.30 -3.70 3.96
CA ASP A 160 -11.42 -4.36 4.67
C ASP A 160 -11.19 -4.45 6.19
N HIS A 161 -9.96 -4.15 6.65
CA HIS A 161 -9.64 -3.98 8.06
C HIS A 161 -10.50 -2.89 8.71
N ALA A 162 -10.83 -1.84 7.96
CA ALA A 162 -11.71 -0.77 8.45
C ALA A 162 -13.10 -1.30 8.86
N ILE A 163 -13.62 -2.28 8.12
CA ILE A 163 -14.90 -2.96 8.41
C ILE A 163 -14.73 -3.85 9.63
N ARG A 164 -13.64 -4.64 9.68
CA ARG A 164 -13.33 -5.55 10.79
C ARG A 164 -13.11 -4.83 12.13
N ASN A 165 -12.65 -3.57 12.11
CA ASN A 165 -12.52 -2.74 13.31
C ASN A 165 -13.83 -2.51 14.06
N ILE A 166 -14.98 -2.73 13.43
CA ILE A 166 -16.30 -2.66 14.09
C ILE A 166 -16.60 -3.91 14.94
N GLY A 167 -15.80 -4.97 14.81
CA GLY A 167 -16.03 -6.25 15.50
C GLY A 167 -16.98 -7.20 14.77
N VAL A 168 -17.30 -6.90 13.50
CA VAL A 168 -18.15 -7.76 12.67
C VAL A 168 -17.44 -9.06 12.31
N LYS A 169 -18.22 -10.13 12.19
CA LYS A 169 -17.76 -11.38 11.59
C LYS A 169 -17.87 -11.28 10.07
N VAL A 170 -16.75 -11.48 9.38
CA VAL A 170 -16.71 -11.48 7.91
C VAL A 170 -17.09 -12.85 7.36
N ILE A 171 -18.16 -12.90 6.56
CA ILE A 171 -18.59 -14.09 5.82
C ILE A 171 -18.10 -13.95 4.38
N THR A 172 -17.18 -14.83 3.96
CA THR A 172 -16.60 -14.76 2.61
C THR A 172 -17.32 -15.73 1.66
N VAL A 173 -17.73 -15.23 0.50
CA VAL A 173 -18.45 -16.01 -0.53
C VAL A 173 -17.73 -15.96 -1.87
N ASN A 174 -17.91 -16.99 -2.71
CA ASN A 174 -17.26 -17.12 -4.03
C ASN A 174 -18.27 -17.14 -5.19
N SER A 175 -19.58 -17.21 -4.90
CA SER A 175 -20.63 -17.26 -5.92
C SER A 175 -21.90 -16.56 -5.46
N ALA A 176 -22.78 -16.26 -6.42
CA ALA A 176 -24.11 -15.73 -6.14
C ALA A 176 -24.95 -16.70 -5.28
N GLU A 177 -24.75 -18.00 -5.42
CA GLU A 177 -25.47 -18.99 -4.63
C GLU A 177 -25.00 -19.00 -3.17
N GLU A 178 -23.69 -19.05 -2.94
CA GLU A 178 -23.12 -18.91 -1.60
C GLU A 178 -23.56 -17.59 -0.94
N MET A 179 -23.72 -16.51 -1.72
CA MET A 179 -24.26 -15.25 -1.22
C MET A 179 -25.71 -15.37 -0.76
N ARG A 180 -26.59 -16.03 -1.52
CA ARG A 180 -27.99 -16.27 -1.11
C ARG A 180 -28.07 -17.09 0.17
N GLU A 181 -27.23 -18.12 0.28
CA GLU A 181 -27.16 -18.99 1.45
C GLU A 181 -26.59 -18.27 2.69
N ALA A 182 -25.63 -17.35 2.49
CA ALA A 182 -24.99 -16.61 3.57
C ALA A 182 -25.89 -15.53 4.19
N ILE A 183 -26.83 -14.95 3.42
CA ILE A 183 -27.73 -13.91 3.93
C ILE A 183 -28.67 -14.49 4.99
N ASN A 184 -28.63 -13.89 6.17
CA ASN A 184 -29.44 -14.31 7.31
C ASN A 184 -29.81 -13.10 8.19
N PRO A 185 -30.62 -13.27 9.26
CA PRO A 185 -31.02 -12.16 10.12
C PRO A 185 -29.85 -11.36 10.71
N ARG A 186 -28.66 -11.94 10.87
CA ARG A 186 -27.44 -11.29 11.38
C ARG A 186 -26.66 -10.47 10.37
N THR A 187 -26.97 -10.60 9.07
CA THR A 187 -26.31 -9.85 8.01
C THR A 187 -26.60 -8.36 8.15
N ALA A 188 -25.58 -7.56 8.45
CA ALA A 188 -25.64 -6.11 8.60
C ALA A 188 -25.53 -5.39 7.26
N MET A 189 -24.61 -5.84 6.39
CA MET A 189 -24.36 -5.25 5.08
C MET A 189 -23.55 -6.21 4.19
N ILE A 190 -23.48 -5.88 2.90
CA ILE A 190 -22.55 -6.48 1.94
C ILE A 190 -21.50 -5.42 1.58
N TYR A 191 -20.22 -5.81 1.57
CA TYR A 191 -19.14 -4.96 1.08
C TYR A 191 -18.56 -5.53 -0.20
N ILE A 192 -18.31 -4.63 -1.17
CA ILE A 192 -17.59 -4.95 -2.41
C ILE A 192 -16.49 -3.92 -2.64
N MET A 193 -15.34 -4.39 -3.11
CA MET A 193 -14.31 -3.54 -3.72
C MET A 193 -14.58 -3.51 -5.22
N THR A 194 -14.70 -2.32 -5.81
CA THR A 194 -14.98 -2.19 -7.24
C THR A 194 -13.76 -2.42 -8.12
N GLY A 195 -13.96 -3.04 -9.29
CA GLY A 195 -12.94 -3.42 -10.25
C GLY A 195 -13.38 -4.56 -11.16
N ASP A 196 -12.42 -5.21 -11.81
CA ASP A 196 -12.64 -6.19 -12.88
C ASP A 196 -13.50 -7.40 -12.46
N ASP A 197 -13.42 -7.82 -11.21
CA ASP A 197 -14.14 -8.99 -10.69
C ASP A 197 -15.64 -8.76 -10.45
N ASN A 198 -16.07 -7.49 -10.41
CA ASN A 198 -17.45 -7.09 -10.14
C ASN A 198 -18.00 -6.09 -11.18
N GLU A 199 -17.38 -6.00 -12.36
CA GLU A 199 -17.95 -5.32 -13.52
C GLU A 199 -19.28 -5.94 -13.97
N THR A 200 -20.12 -5.14 -14.63
CA THR A 200 -21.41 -5.58 -15.19
C THR A 200 -21.24 -6.87 -16.01
N GLY A 201 -22.10 -7.85 -15.75
CA GLY A 201 -22.07 -9.16 -16.42
C GLY A 201 -21.19 -10.22 -15.74
N LYS A 202 -20.43 -9.86 -14.70
CA LYS A 202 -19.71 -10.83 -13.85
C LYS A 202 -20.68 -11.55 -12.89
N PRO A 203 -20.36 -12.79 -12.45
CA PRO A 203 -21.21 -13.57 -11.54
C PRO A 203 -21.49 -12.91 -10.18
N LEU A 204 -20.58 -12.04 -9.73
CA LEU A 204 -20.72 -11.21 -8.53
C LEU A 204 -20.60 -9.72 -8.88
N SER A 205 -21.18 -9.33 -10.01
CA SER A 205 -21.39 -7.92 -10.36
C SER A 205 -22.32 -7.24 -9.37
N LEU A 206 -22.21 -5.91 -9.24
CA LEU A 206 -23.02 -5.15 -8.30
C LEU A 206 -24.53 -5.30 -8.56
N GLU A 207 -24.94 -5.42 -9.82
CA GLU A 207 -26.33 -5.65 -10.22
C GLU A 207 -26.85 -6.99 -9.68
N VAL A 208 -26.08 -8.08 -9.85
CA VAL A 208 -26.43 -9.42 -9.34
C VAL A 208 -26.50 -9.42 -7.81
N ILE A 209 -25.55 -8.75 -7.15
CA ILE A 209 -25.54 -8.62 -5.69
C ILE A 209 -26.77 -7.82 -5.22
N SER A 210 -27.11 -6.74 -5.92
CA SER A 210 -28.27 -5.90 -5.61
C SER A 210 -29.59 -6.66 -5.77
N GLU A 211 -29.74 -7.47 -6.82
CA GLU A 211 -30.90 -8.35 -7.02
C GLU A 211 -31.13 -9.31 -5.85
N ILE A 212 -30.04 -9.80 -5.24
CA ILE A 212 -30.10 -10.70 -4.08
C ILE A 212 -30.39 -9.93 -2.78
N ALA A 213 -29.71 -8.79 -2.58
CA ALA A 213 -29.71 -8.06 -1.32
C ALA A 213 -30.96 -7.18 -1.10
N LYS A 214 -31.44 -6.53 -2.17
CA LYS A 214 -32.52 -5.54 -2.10
C LYS A 214 -33.84 -6.11 -1.60
N PRO A 215 -34.32 -7.30 -2.01
CA PRO A 215 -35.54 -7.91 -1.45
C PRO A 215 -35.45 -8.24 0.04
N LYS A 216 -34.25 -8.24 0.62
CA LYS A 216 -33.96 -8.51 2.04
C LYS A 216 -33.61 -7.24 2.83
N ASN A 217 -33.65 -6.06 2.20
CA ASN A 217 -33.25 -4.78 2.78
C ASN A 217 -31.82 -4.81 3.37
N ILE A 218 -30.88 -5.49 2.69
CA ILE A 218 -29.48 -5.52 3.10
C ILE A 218 -28.71 -4.43 2.31
N PRO A 219 -28.09 -3.45 2.98
CA PRO A 219 -27.35 -2.40 2.30
C PRO A 219 -26.05 -2.91 1.68
N ILE A 220 -25.67 -2.31 0.55
CA ILE A 220 -24.42 -2.60 -0.16
C ILE A 220 -23.50 -1.38 -0.10
N LEU A 221 -22.28 -1.56 0.42
CA LEU A 221 -21.20 -0.59 0.35
C LEU A 221 -20.25 -0.95 -0.80
N ALA A 222 -20.18 -0.07 -1.81
CA ALA A 222 -19.23 -0.16 -2.90
C ALA A 222 -18.00 0.72 -2.62
N ASP A 223 -16.84 0.10 -2.42
CA ASP A 223 -15.57 0.80 -2.30
C ASP A 223 -14.95 1.02 -3.68
N ALA A 224 -15.15 2.24 -4.16
CA ALA A 224 -14.63 2.78 -5.41
C ALA A 224 -13.45 3.73 -5.14
N ALA A 225 -12.67 3.49 -4.07
CA ALA A 225 -11.64 4.41 -3.60
C ALA A 225 -10.66 4.85 -4.69
N ALA A 226 -10.32 3.96 -5.63
CA ALA A 226 -9.35 4.19 -6.69
C ALA A 226 -9.97 4.54 -8.05
N GLU A 227 -11.28 4.72 -8.11
CA GLU A 227 -11.99 5.02 -9.35
C GLU A 227 -12.21 6.50 -9.58
N ASP A 228 -12.34 6.88 -10.84
CA ASP A 228 -12.84 8.19 -11.24
C ASP A 228 -14.31 8.38 -10.80
N LEU A 229 -14.64 9.60 -10.36
CA LEU A 229 -15.99 9.96 -9.97
C LEU A 229 -16.89 10.07 -11.21
N SER A 230 -18.00 9.33 -11.23
CA SER A 230 -19.06 9.45 -12.23
C SER A 230 -20.24 10.26 -11.69
N ILE A 231 -20.86 11.05 -12.56
CA ILE A 231 -22.04 11.89 -12.22
C ILE A 231 -23.07 11.77 -13.37
N PRO A 232 -24.25 11.15 -13.14
CA PRO A 232 -24.65 10.41 -11.95
C PRO A 232 -23.70 9.25 -11.62
N CYS A 233 -23.68 8.82 -10.36
CA CYS A 233 -22.78 7.75 -9.93
C CYS A 233 -23.23 6.39 -10.45
N VAL A 234 -22.40 5.76 -11.29
CA VAL A 234 -22.72 4.46 -11.92
C VAL A 234 -22.94 3.35 -10.90
N HIS A 235 -22.26 3.37 -9.74
CA HIS A 235 -22.41 2.32 -8.73
C HIS A 235 -23.74 2.43 -7.99
N LEU A 236 -24.23 3.65 -7.76
CA LEU A 236 -25.57 3.85 -7.21
C LEU A 236 -26.64 3.39 -8.22
N GLU A 237 -26.47 3.69 -9.51
CA GLU A 237 -27.37 3.23 -10.58
C GLU A 237 -27.41 1.70 -10.69
N ARG A 238 -26.27 1.03 -10.46
CA ARG A 238 -26.15 -0.44 -10.41
C ARG A 238 -26.69 -1.07 -9.12
N GLY A 239 -27.10 -0.26 -8.15
CA GLY A 239 -27.81 -0.71 -6.95
C GLY A 239 -26.97 -0.81 -5.68
N ALA A 240 -25.82 -0.13 -5.59
CA ALA A 240 -25.18 0.12 -4.30
C ALA A 240 -26.04 1.05 -3.44
N THR A 241 -26.00 0.87 -2.12
CA THR A 241 -26.66 1.77 -1.16
C THR A 241 -25.78 2.97 -0.84
N VAL A 242 -24.48 2.73 -0.69
CA VAL A 242 -23.46 3.76 -0.50
C VAL A 242 -22.24 3.41 -1.35
N VAL A 243 -21.64 4.42 -1.97
CA VAL A 243 -20.35 4.33 -2.64
C VAL A 243 -19.32 5.19 -1.91
N ALA A 244 -18.08 4.72 -1.82
CA ALA A 244 -17.00 5.43 -1.17
C ALA A 244 -15.82 5.68 -2.14
N TYR A 245 -15.34 6.92 -2.18
CA TYR A 245 -14.22 7.39 -3.00
C TYR A 245 -13.11 7.95 -2.12
N SER A 246 -11.86 7.89 -2.59
CA SER A 246 -10.71 8.53 -1.93
C SER A 246 -10.51 9.94 -2.47
N GLY A 247 -10.36 10.93 -1.59
CA GLY A 247 -10.10 12.33 -2.00
C GLY A 247 -8.74 12.47 -2.69
N GLY A 248 -7.71 11.93 -2.04
CA GLY A 248 -6.31 11.92 -2.47
C GLY A 248 -5.94 11.04 -3.67
N LYS A 249 -6.89 10.76 -4.57
CA LYS A 249 -6.63 9.96 -5.79
C LYS A 249 -7.10 10.69 -7.04
N ALA A 250 -8.03 10.11 -7.81
CA ALA A 250 -8.49 10.69 -9.07
C ALA A 250 -9.05 12.12 -8.89
N ILE A 251 -9.84 12.32 -7.83
CA ILE A 251 -10.50 13.59 -7.54
C ILE A 251 -9.49 14.71 -7.25
N CYS A 252 -8.27 14.37 -6.80
CA CYS A 252 -7.23 15.33 -6.42
C CYS A 252 -7.69 16.29 -5.31
N GLY A 253 -8.49 15.78 -4.38
CA GLY A 253 -8.86 16.45 -3.14
C GLY A 253 -7.86 16.17 -2.01
N PRO A 254 -8.21 16.52 -0.75
CA PRO A 254 -7.31 16.29 0.37
C PRO A 254 -6.93 14.83 0.53
N GLN A 255 -5.64 14.56 0.72
CA GLN A 255 -5.10 13.20 0.76
C GLN A 255 -5.75 12.34 1.85
N CYS A 256 -6.06 12.95 2.98
CA CYS A 256 -6.66 12.32 4.16
C CYS A 256 -8.20 12.38 4.18
N ALA A 257 -8.86 12.76 3.09
CA ALA A 257 -10.32 12.81 2.99
C ALA A 257 -10.92 11.64 2.18
N GLY A 258 -12.16 11.28 2.51
CA GLY A 258 -12.99 10.33 1.77
C GLY A 258 -14.32 10.97 1.42
N LEU A 259 -14.90 10.57 0.29
CA LEU A 259 -16.23 11.01 -0.15
C LEU A 259 -17.16 9.81 -0.16
N LEU A 260 -18.27 9.91 0.55
CA LEU A 260 -19.36 8.94 0.50
C LEU A 260 -20.57 9.56 -0.17
N LEU A 261 -21.22 8.80 -1.04
CA LEU A 261 -22.45 9.20 -1.74
C LEU A 261 -23.46 8.05 -1.65
N GLY A 262 -24.75 8.37 -1.49
CA GLY A 262 -25.80 7.35 -1.45
C GLY A 262 -26.95 7.70 -0.52
N ASP A 263 -27.55 6.68 0.08
CA ASP A 263 -28.73 6.79 0.95
C ASP A 263 -28.53 7.78 2.11
N LYS A 264 -29.47 8.73 2.24
CA LYS A 264 -29.37 9.81 3.22
C LYS A 264 -29.41 9.31 4.66
N ASP A 265 -30.35 8.44 4.99
CA ASP A 265 -30.57 8.02 6.37
C ASP A 265 -29.37 7.20 6.87
N LEU A 266 -28.84 6.31 6.03
CA LEU A 266 -27.64 5.53 6.34
C LEU A 266 -26.40 6.42 6.47
N LEU A 267 -26.22 7.43 5.61
CA LEU A 267 -25.10 8.36 5.71
C LEU A 267 -25.21 9.30 6.92
N MET A 268 -26.41 9.69 7.35
CA MET A 268 -26.60 10.43 8.60
C MET A 268 -26.29 9.55 9.82
N ALA A 269 -26.67 8.27 9.79
CA ALA A 269 -26.25 7.32 10.82
C ALA A 269 -24.72 7.07 10.81
N ALA A 270 -24.08 7.10 9.64
CA ALA A 270 -22.63 7.05 9.51
C ALA A 270 -21.96 8.32 10.07
N TRP A 271 -22.55 9.50 9.85
CA TRP A 271 -22.10 10.76 10.44
C TRP A 271 -22.17 10.74 11.98
N GLN A 272 -23.24 10.17 12.54
CA GLN A 272 -23.37 9.95 13.99
C GLN A 272 -22.23 9.07 14.55
N ALA A 273 -21.69 8.15 13.74
CA ALA A 273 -20.55 7.31 14.11
C ALA A 273 -19.18 7.98 13.85
N SER A 274 -19.14 9.15 13.22
CA SER A 274 -17.93 9.90 12.88
C SER A 274 -17.59 10.97 13.93
N SER A 275 -16.38 11.53 13.83
CA SER A 275 -15.99 12.72 14.59
C SER A 275 -16.81 13.93 14.12
N PRO A 276 -17.33 14.79 15.01
CA PRO A 276 -16.88 15.01 16.40
C PRO A 276 -17.54 14.14 17.47
N HIS A 277 -18.53 13.32 17.11
CA HIS A 277 -19.28 12.49 18.06
C HIS A 277 -18.39 11.48 18.78
N HIS A 278 -18.75 11.14 20.02
CA HIS A 278 -18.06 10.11 20.78
C HIS A 278 -18.40 8.72 20.23
N GLY A 279 -17.42 7.82 20.25
CA GLY A 279 -17.60 6.46 19.76
C GLY A 279 -16.39 5.96 18.98
N PRO A 280 -16.52 4.80 18.31
CA PRO A 280 -15.41 4.09 17.69
C PRO A 280 -14.83 4.82 16.48
N GLY A 281 -15.54 5.76 15.85
CA GLY A 281 -15.03 6.56 14.73
C GLY A 281 -14.44 7.91 15.12
N ARG A 282 -14.40 8.25 16.41
CA ARG A 282 -13.86 9.53 16.90
C ARG A 282 -12.36 9.68 16.67
N ASP A 283 -11.65 8.55 16.56
CA ASP A 283 -10.25 8.42 16.18
C ASP A 283 -10.00 8.74 14.70
N ASN A 284 -11.04 8.80 13.87
CA ASN A 284 -11.00 9.15 12.46
C ASN A 284 -11.49 10.58 12.21
N LYS A 285 -10.86 11.56 12.88
CA LYS A 285 -11.22 12.97 12.75
C LYS A 285 -10.82 13.55 11.40
N VAL A 286 -11.76 14.22 10.74
CA VAL A 286 -11.53 15.09 9.58
C VAL A 286 -11.73 16.57 9.98
N GLY A 287 -10.85 17.46 9.54
CA GLY A 287 -10.94 18.90 9.82
C GLY A 287 -11.97 19.59 8.91
N LYS A 288 -12.43 20.77 9.31
CA LYS A 288 -13.37 21.58 8.49
C LYS A 288 -12.71 22.01 7.18
N GLU A 289 -11.40 22.21 7.24
CA GLU A 289 -10.52 22.52 6.12
C GLU A 289 -10.57 21.40 5.08
N GLU A 290 -10.33 20.15 5.49
CA GLU A 290 -10.39 19.02 4.56
C GLU A 290 -11.82 18.68 4.12
N MET A 291 -12.83 18.92 4.97
CA MET A 291 -14.24 18.76 4.57
C MET A 291 -14.61 19.71 3.44
N LEU A 292 -14.26 21.00 3.57
CA LEU A 292 -14.53 22.00 2.54
C LEU A 292 -13.59 21.85 1.33
N GLY A 293 -12.33 21.44 1.54
CA GLY A 293 -11.41 21.09 0.47
C GLY A 293 -11.92 19.90 -0.36
N MET A 294 -12.51 18.89 0.27
CA MET A 294 -13.12 17.76 -0.44
C MET A 294 -14.34 18.20 -1.26
N LEU A 295 -15.20 19.06 -0.70
CA LEU A 295 -16.32 19.64 -1.44
C LEU A 295 -15.84 20.42 -2.67
N ALA A 296 -14.84 21.29 -2.51
CA ALA A 296 -14.24 22.05 -3.61
C ALA A 296 -13.64 21.13 -4.68
N ALA A 297 -13.04 19.99 -4.28
CA ALA A 297 -12.52 19.01 -5.22
C ALA A 297 -13.62 18.38 -6.10
N VAL A 298 -14.80 18.11 -5.51
CA VAL A 298 -15.97 17.60 -6.24
C VAL A 298 -16.55 18.67 -7.17
N GLU A 299 -16.60 19.94 -6.74
CA GLU A 299 -17.00 21.04 -7.61
C GLU A 299 -16.04 21.21 -8.80
N ALA A 300 -14.74 21.21 -8.54
CA ALA A 300 -13.70 21.28 -9.57
C ALA A 300 -13.79 20.09 -10.54
N TRP A 301 -14.11 18.87 -10.05
CA TRP A 301 -14.29 17.70 -10.90
C TRP A 301 -15.31 17.92 -12.03
N THR A 302 -16.37 18.68 -11.78
CA THR A 302 -17.41 18.97 -12.79
C THR A 302 -17.00 19.99 -13.85
N THR A 303 -15.91 20.71 -13.63
CA THR A 303 -15.44 21.79 -14.51
C THR A 303 -14.06 21.52 -15.11
N ARG A 304 -13.34 20.51 -14.62
CA ARG A 304 -12.07 20.03 -15.18
C ARG A 304 -12.23 19.57 -16.63
N ASP A 305 -11.29 19.98 -17.46
CA ASP A 305 -11.14 19.48 -18.83
C ASP A 305 -10.35 18.16 -18.80
N HIS A 306 -11.07 17.08 -18.49
CA HIS A 306 -10.50 15.73 -18.35
C HIS A 306 -9.85 15.24 -19.64
N ASP A 307 -10.39 15.62 -20.81
CA ASP A 307 -9.81 15.26 -22.11
C ASP A 307 -8.46 15.96 -22.32
N LYS A 308 -8.36 17.25 -22.00
CA LYS A 308 -7.08 17.97 -22.06
C LYS A 308 -6.07 17.46 -21.05
N GLU A 309 -6.49 17.08 -19.84
CA GLU A 309 -5.62 16.42 -18.87
C GLU A 309 -5.06 15.10 -19.43
N TRP A 310 -5.93 14.29 -20.05
CA TRP A 310 -5.52 13.07 -20.74
C TRP A 310 -4.52 13.33 -21.87
N GLN A 311 -4.77 14.32 -22.74
CA GLN A 311 -3.84 14.69 -23.80
C GLN A 311 -2.50 15.20 -23.25
N THR A 312 -2.52 15.92 -22.12
CA THR A 312 -1.30 16.36 -21.44
C THR A 312 -0.46 15.17 -20.99
N TRP A 313 -1.10 14.15 -20.39
CA TRP A 313 -0.43 12.92 -19.98
C TRP A 313 0.16 12.15 -21.16
N LEU A 314 -0.59 12.03 -22.27
CA LEU A 314 -0.08 11.42 -23.50
C LEU A 314 1.15 12.17 -24.04
N GLY A 315 1.11 13.51 -24.06
CA GLY A 315 2.24 14.34 -24.50
C GLY A 315 3.49 14.16 -23.63
N TRP A 316 3.35 14.07 -22.30
CA TRP A 316 4.49 13.80 -21.41
C TRP A 316 5.09 12.41 -21.62
N MET A 317 4.26 11.40 -21.84
CA MET A 317 4.76 10.05 -22.17
C MET A 317 5.45 10.02 -23.54
N ASP A 318 4.95 10.76 -24.53
CA ASP A 318 5.57 10.89 -25.85
C ASP A 318 6.94 11.57 -25.77
N GLU A 319 7.07 12.64 -24.97
CA GLU A 319 8.36 13.31 -24.73
C GLU A 319 9.39 12.33 -24.12
N ILE A 320 8.98 11.54 -23.13
CA ILE A 320 9.85 10.54 -22.48
C ILE A 320 10.20 9.42 -23.46
N SER A 321 9.21 8.84 -24.14
CA SER A 321 9.42 7.70 -25.04
C SER A 321 10.30 8.10 -26.23
N SER A 322 10.05 9.25 -26.86
CA SER A 322 10.83 9.77 -27.98
C SER A 322 12.30 10.01 -27.67
N LYS A 323 12.63 10.29 -26.41
CA LYS A 323 14.03 10.41 -25.98
C LYS A 323 14.68 9.04 -25.75
N LEU A 324 13.97 8.13 -25.08
CA LEU A 324 14.53 6.84 -24.67
C LEU A 324 14.64 5.83 -25.81
N THR A 325 13.77 5.91 -26.83
CA THR A 325 13.86 5.06 -28.03
C THR A 325 15.05 5.41 -28.95
N LYS A 326 15.82 6.46 -28.63
CA LYS A 326 17.12 6.72 -29.26
C LYS A 326 18.22 5.76 -28.78
N ILE A 327 17.99 5.06 -27.66
CA ILE A 327 18.86 4.00 -27.16
C ILE A 327 18.43 2.71 -27.86
N ASP A 328 19.39 2.05 -28.51
CA ASP A 328 19.10 0.79 -29.22
C ASP A 328 18.59 -0.29 -28.25
N GLY A 329 17.61 -1.07 -28.70
CA GLY A 329 16.99 -2.13 -27.91
C GLY A 329 15.84 -1.71 -26.97
N ILE A 330 15.53 -0.41 -26.80
CA ILE A 330 14.38 0.04 -26.00
C ILE A 330 13.11 0.11 -26.85
N THR A 331 12.05 -0.59 -26.41
CA THR A 331 10.73 -0.59 -27.05
C THR A 331 9.68 0.03 -26.13
N PRO A 332 8.92 1.05 -26.59
CA PRO A 332 7.83 1.64 -25.82
C PRO A 332 6.50 0.91 -26.07
N GLU A 333 5.68 0.83 -25.04
CA GLU A 333 4.29 0.39 -25.10
C GLU A 333 3.44 1.35 -24.26
N VAL A 334 2.31 1.80 -24.80
CA VAL A 334 1.35 2.63 -24.05
C VAL A 334 0.09 1.81 -23.79
N THR A 335 -0.28 1.71 -22.52
CA THR A 335 -1.52 1.06 -22.09
C THR A 335 -2.58 2.13 -21.76
N LEU A 336 -3.78 1.96 -22.32
CA LEU A 336 -4.90 2.87 -22.14
C LEU A 336 -6.05 2.14 -21.39
N PRO A 337 -6.24 2.36 -20.08
CA PRO A 337 -7.33 1.73 -19.35
C PRO A 337 -8.70 2.23 -19.85
N LYS A 338 -9.69 1.33 -19.87
CA LYS A 338 -11.08 1.65 -20.27
C LYS A 338 -12.04 1.82 -19.09
N GLY A 339 -11.78 1.11 -17.98
CA GLY A 339 -12.59 1.18 -16.77
C GLY A 339 -12.35 2.47 -15.95
N LEU A 340 -13.06 2.60 -14.84
CA LEU A 340 -12.93 3.74 -13.94
C LEU A 340 -11.76 3.60 -12.96
N ASN A 341 -11.34 2.38 -12.67
CA ASN A 341 -10.30 2.07 -11.69
C ASN A 341 -8.92 2.50 -12.17
N ASN A 342 -8.24 3.34 -11.38
CA ASN A 342 -6.93 3.90 -11.68
C ASN A 342 -6.82 4.34 -13.15
N ARG A 343 -7.81 5.13 -13.62
CA ARG A 343 -7.96 5.51 -15.03
C ARG A 343 -6.89 6.53 -15.45
N THR A 344 -5.70 6.01 -15.73
CA THR A 344 -4.54 6.78 -16.17
C THR A 344 -3.76 5.96 -17.20
N PRO A 345 -3.34 6.55 -18.33
CA PRO A 345 -2.53 5.82 -19.28
C PRO A 345 -1.16 5.52 -18.67
N ARG A 346 -0.48 4.47 -19.13
CA ARG A 346 0.87 4.14 -18.64
C ARG A 346 1.80 3.87 -19.79
N LEU A 347 3.01 4.43 -19.70
CA LEU A 347 4.12 4.13 -20.58
C LEU A 347 4.94 3.00 -19.94
N ILE A 348 5.13 1.93 -20.71
CA ILE A 348 5.99 0.81 -20.37
C ILE A 348 7.16 0.84 -21.35
N LEU A 349 8.38 0.92 -20.84
CA LEU A 349 9.60 0.87 -21.65
C LEU A 349 10.26 -0.46 -21.36
N LYS A 350 10.43 -1.27 -22.40
CA LYS A 350 10.96 -2.64 -22.33
C LYS A 350 12.30 -2.73 -23.03
N TRP A 351 13.19 -3.53 -22.48
CA TRP A 351 14.45 -3.90 -23.12
C TRP A 351 14.84 -5.32 -22.71
N ASP A 352 15.87 -5.81 -23.37
CA ASP A 352 16.56 -7.05 -23.04
C ASP A 352 17.65 -6.74 -21.99
N PRO A 353 17.57 -7.27 -20.77
CA PRO A 353 18.52 -6.95 -19.70
C PRO A 353 19.97 -7.33 -20.06
N ASP A 354 20.19 -8.32 -20.93
CA ASP A 354 21.54 -8.76 -21.35
C ASP A 354 22.16 -7.82 -22.39
N LYS A 355 21.33 -6.98 -23.04
CA LYS A 355 21.82 -5.97 -23.99
C LYS A 355 22.22 -4.66 -23.31
N LEU A 356 21.51 -4.26 -22.26
CA LEU A 356 21.78 -3.03 -21.52
C LEU A 356 22.52 -3.26 -20.19
N ASN A 357 22.70 -4.54 -19.80
CA ASN A 357 23.33 -4.97 -18.56
C ASN A 357 22.77 -4.27 -17.32
N ILE A 358 21.44 -4.11 -17.30
CA ILE A 358 20.70 -3.51 -16.19
C ILE A 358 19.23 -3.94 -16.23
N THR A 359 18.64 -4.15 -15.07
CA THR A 359 17.23 -4.48 -14.90
C THR A 359 16.38 -3.24 -14.56
N GLY A 360 15.07 -3.33 -14.77
CA GLY A 360 14.10 -2.30 -14.43
C GLY A 360 14.01 -2.06 -12.93
N GLU A 361 14.18 -3.11 -12.11
CA GLU A 361 14.31 -3.03 -10.66
C GLU A 361 15.51 -2.16 -10.24
N GLU A 362 16.69 -2.38 -10.83
CA GLU A 362 17.88 -1.58 -10.57
C GLU A 362 17.70 -0.13 -11.02
N VAL A 363 17.15 0.10 -12.23
CA VAL A 363 16.85 1.45 -12.70
C VAL A 363 15.92 2.17 -11.71
N ALA A 364 14.85 1.51 -11.27
CA ALA A 364 13.90 2.06 -10.31
C ALA A 364 14.56 2.39 -8.96
N GLU A 365 15.44 1.52 -8.45
CA GLU A 365 16.18 1.77 -7.21
C GLU A 365 17.17 2.94 -7.37
N ILE A 366 17.92 3.01 -8.47
CA ILE A 366 18.87 4.10 -8.74
C ILE A 366 18.14 5.45 -8.74
N VAL A 367 17.03 5.58 -9.48
CA VAL A 367 16.29 6.84 -9.52
C VAL A 367 15.54 7.14 -8.23
N ALA A 368 15.20 6.12 -7.42
CA ALA A 368 14.57 6.33 -6.12
C ALA A 368 15.55 6.83 -5.05
N ARG A 369 16.85 6.53 -5.18
CA ARG A 369 17.90 6.83 -4.19
C ARG A 369 18.84 7.98 -4.56
N THR A 370 18.88 8.39 -5.83
CA THR A 370 19.77 9.46 -6.30
C THR A 370 19.00 10.68 -6.77
N LYS A 371 19.60 11.88 -6.70
CA LYS A 371 18.96 13.13 -7.12
C LYS A 371 19.07 13.33 -8.65
N PRO A 372 18.04 13.91 -9.30
CA PRO A 372 16.69 14.13 -8.78
C PRO A 372 15.96 12.80 -8.56
N ARG A 373 15.24 12.67 -7.44
CA ARG A 373 14.56 11.42 -7.07
C ARG A 373 13.28 11.24 -7.90
N ILE A 374 13.11 10.06 -8.48
CA ILE A 374 11.94 9.70 -9.29
C ILE A 374 11.39 8.37 -8.76
N ALA A 375 10.08 8.29 -8.56
CA ALA A 375 9.41 7.04 -8.23
C ALA A 375 8.76 6.46 -9.49
N ILE A 376 9.25 5.31 -9.98
CA ILE A 376 8.72 4.57 -11.13
C ILE A 376 8.44 3.12 -10.74
N GLY A 377 7.71 2.39 -11.58
CA GLY A 377 7.70 0.93 -11.51
C GLY A 377 8.92 0.35 -12.19
N GLY A 378 9.54 -0.66 -11.60
CA GLY A 378 10.57 -1.51 -12.21
C GLY A 378 10.17 -2.98 -12.09
N GLY A 379 10.46 -3.78 -13.09
CA GLY A 379 10.13 -5.20 -13.09
C GLY A 379 10.73 -5.96 -14.26
N SER A 380 11.13 -7.21 -14.01
CA SER A 380 11.60 -8.15 -15.04
C SER A 380 10.65 -9.34 -15.17
N ARG A 381 10.40 -9.80 -16.41
CA ARG A 381 9.53 -10.95 -16.70
C ARG A 381 10.05 -11.73 -17.90
N GLY A 382 10.52 -12.96 -17.63
CA GLY A 382 11.22 -13.75 -18.64
C GLY A 382 12.45 -12.99 -19.12
N ASP A 383 12.70 -13.01 -20.42
CA ASP A 383 13.88 -12.40 -21.05
C ASP A 383 13.71 -10.88 -21.31
N SER A 384 12.79 -10.22 -20.61
CA SER A 384 12.53 -8.78 -20.77
C SER A 384 12.47 -8.07 -19.43
N SER A 385 13.15 -6.93 -19.38
CA SER A 385 13.11 -6.00 -18.27
C SER A 385 12.36 -4.73 -18.66
N ALA A 386 11.69 -4.09 -17.69
CA ALA A 386 10.86 -2.94 -17.98
C ALA A 386 10.79 -1.93 -16.83
N ILE A 387 10.58 -0.67 -17.21
CA ILE A 387 10.07 0.37 -16.31
C ILE A 387 8.67 0.82 -16.73
N THR A 388 7.87 1.21 -15.75
CA THR A 388 6.51 1.74 -15.95
C THR A 388 6.42 3.15 -15.39
N ILE A 389 5.88 4.06 -16.20
CA ILE A 389 5.68 5.48 -15.87
C ILE A 389 4.18 5.77 -15.94
N THR A 390 3.65 6.25 -14.83
CA THR A 390 2.28 6.74 -14.68
C THR A 390 2.30 8.27 -14.58
N PRO A 391 1.74 8.99 -15.56
CA PRO A 391 1.89 10.44 -15.67
C PRO A 391 0.94 11.26 -14.80
N SER A 392 -0.10 10.65 -14.21
CA SER A 392 -1.20 11.39 -13.56
C SER A 392 -0.78 12.25 -12.37
N GLN A 393 0.39 12.01 -11.76
CA GLN A 393 0.93 12.80 -10.65
C GLN A 393 2.17 13.61 -11.03
N MET A 394 2.56 13.62 -12.30
CA MET A 394 3.63 14.47 -12.79
C MET A 394 3.17 15.93 -12.87
N ARG A 395 4.13 16.84 -12.73
CA ARG A 395 3.93 18.29 -12.87
C ARG A 395 4.53 18.81 -14.19
N PRO A 396 4.10 20.00 -14.66
CA PRO A 396 4.75 20.65 -15.80
C PRO A 396 6.27 20.70 -15.65
N GLY A 397 7.00 20.29 -16.69
CA GLY A 397 8.46 20.19 -16.70
C GLY A 397 9.03 18.88 -16.15
N ASN A 398 8.26 18.04 -15.46
CA ASN A 398 8.76 16.75 -14.96
C ASN A 398 9.10 15.77 -16.09
N ALA A 399 8.34 15.77 -17.20
CA ALA A 399 8.57 14.87 -18.33
C ALA A 399 10.00 14.98 -18.86
N LYS A 400 10.48 16.21 -19.09
CA LYS A 400 11.86 16.48 -19.48
C LYS A 400 12.88 15.92 -18.48
N VAL A 401 12.72 16.23 -17.19
CA VAL A 401 13.65 15.78 -16.13
C VAL A 401 13.71 14.25 -16.07
N VAL A 402 12.56 13.59 -16.15
CA VAL A 402 12.45 12.13 -16.16
C VAL A 402 13.10 11.55 -17.41
N ALA A 403 12.83 12.10 -18.60
CA ALA A 403 13.42 11.67 -19.85
C ALA A 403 14.95 11.82 -19.85
N ASP A 404 15.46 12.97 -19.38
CA ASP A 404 16.89 13.26 -19.27
C ASP A 404 17.58 12.28 -18.31
N ARG A 405 17.01 12.07 -17.13
CA ARG A 405 17.58 11.21 -16.09
C ARG A 405 17.60 9.74 -16.48
N LEU A 406 16.49 9.24 -17.06
CA LEU A 406 16.42 7.86 -17.52
C LEU A 406 17.35 7.61 -18.70
N TYR A 407 17.49 8.58 -19.61
CA TYR A 407 18.40 8.46 -20.73
C TYR A 407 19.85 8.37 -20.26
N GLU A 408 20.25 9.25 -19.35
CA GLU A 408 21.58 9.24 -18.74
C GLU A 408 21.93 7.89 -18.11
N ILE A 409 20.98 7.25 -17.41
CA ILE A 409 21.19 5.93 -16.82
C ILE A 409 21.27 4.89 -17.95
N LEU A 410 20.22 4.78 -18.78
CA LEU A 410 20.10 3.69 -19.74
C LEU A 410 21.11 3.76 -20.89
N SER A 411 21.73 4.92 -21.15
CA SER A 411 22.78 5.08 -22.16
C SER A 411 24.19 4.80 -21.66
N GLN A 412 24.39 4.48 -20.38
CA GLN A 412 25.70 4.13 -19.85
C GLN A 412 26.15 2.78 -20.39
N GLU A 413 27.40 2.70 -20.86
CA GLU A 413 28.07 1.43 -21.09
C GLU A 413 28.27 0.72 -19.74
N ARG A 414 27.89 -0.55 -19.71
CA ARG A 414 27.96 -1.41 -18.54
C ARG A 414 28.57 -2.74 -18.93
N GLU A 415 29.40 -3.27 -18.06
CA GLU A 415 29.85 -4.66 -18.19
C GLU A 415 28.67 -5.60 -17.91
N PRO A 416 28.61 -6.77 -18.59
CA PRO A 416 27.64 -7.80 -18.27
C PRO A 416 27.65 -8.12 -16.78
N ILE A 417 26.46 -8.13 -16.18
CA ILE A 417 26.30 -8.62 -14.81
C ILE A 417 26.56 -10.12 -14.88
N SER A 418 27.54 -10.60 -14.12
CA SER A 418 27.79 -12.04 -14.01
C SER A 418 26.74 -12.65 -13.09
N ASP A 419 26.07 -13.71 -13.56
CA ASP A 419 25.24 -14.56 -12.71
C ASP A 419 26.08 -15.49 -11.81
N GLU A 420 27.41 -15.45 -11.92
CA GLU A 420 28.29 -16.22 -11.04
C GLU A 420 28.25 -15.68 -9.61
N MET A 421 27.52 -16.39 -8.77
CA MET A 421 27.51 -16.15 -7.33
C MET A 421 28.81 -16.64 -6.68
N VAL A 422 29.34 -15.85 -5.75
CA VAL A 422 30.49 -16.27 -4.92
C VAL A 422 30.09 -17.50 -4.11
N SER A 423 30.92 -18.56 -4.15
CA SER A 423 30.62 -19.80 -3.44
C SER A 423 30.32 -19.55 -1.96
N PRO A 424 29.35 -20.27 -1.36
CA PRO A 424 28.94 -20.05 0.03
C PRO A 424 30.10 -20.23 1.01
N SER A 425 30.22 -19.35 2.00
CA SER A 425 31.25 -19.43 3.03
C SER A 425 30.97 -20.53 4.06
N GLU A 426 29.70 -20.89 4.25
CA GLU A 426 29.23 -21.90 5.21
C GLU A 426 28.00 -22.66 4.65
N ASP A 427 27.76 -23.89 5.10
CA ASP A 427 26.51 -24.64 4.87
C ASP A 427 25.45 -24.24 5.89
N ILE A 428 24.41 -23.57 5.40
CA ILE A 428 23.30 -23.07 6.22
C ILE A 428 22.11 -24.04 6.30
N SER A 429 22.23 -25.26 5.75
CA SER A 429 21.20 -26.30 5.85
C SER A 429 20.90 -26.68 7.30
N GLY A 430 19.63 -26.87 7.61
CA GLY A 430 19.18 -27.39 8.91
C GLY A 430 18.14 -26.49 9.57
N HIS A 431 18.01 -26.66 10.89
CA HIS A 431 17.01 -25.97 11.68
C HIS A 431 17.62 -24.75 12.36
N TRP A 432 16.88 -23.65 12.33
CA TRP A 432 17.28 -22.39 12.91
C TRP A 432 16.17 -21.87 13.81
N GLU A 433 16.57 -21.29 14.93
CA GLU A 433 15.72 -20.44 15.75
C GLU A 433 16.16 -19.01 15.52
N ALA A 434 15.22 -18.14 15.12
CA ALA A 434 15.47 -16.76 14.73
C ALA A 434 14.71 -15.80 15.64
N ASP A 435 15.45 -15.01 16.42
CA ASP A 435 14.90 -13.93 17.22
C ASP A 435 14.73 -12.68 16.36
N VAL A 436 13.48 -12.38 15.98
CA VAL A 436 13.11 -11.16 15.26
C VAL A 436 12.80 -10.06 16.28
N LYS A 437 13.54 -8.96 16.22
CA LYS A 437 13.44 -7.82 17.13
C LYS A 437 12.70 -6.67 16.45
N TYR A 438 11.51 -6.39 16.96
CA TYR A 438 10.74 -5.18 16.68
C TYR A 438 11.14 -4.06 17.65
N PHE A 439 10.58 -2.86 17.49
CA PHE A 439 10.95 -1.71 18.34
C PHE A 439 10.64 -1.89 19.83
N THR A 440 9.59 -2.64 20.17
CA THR A 440 9.10 -2.79 21.55
C THR A 440 8.91 -4.25 21.98
N SER A 441 9.25 -5.21 21.12
CA SER A 441 9.06 -6.64 21.39
C SER A 441 10.02 -7.49 20.57
N ASN A 442 10.15 -8.75 20.98
CA ASN A 442 10.84 -9.78 20.21
C ASN A 442 9.86 -10.89 19.87
N SER A 443 10.12 -11.60 18.78
CA SER A 443 9.38 -12.77 18.35
C SER A 443 10.33 -13.88 17.93
N THR A 444 10.05 -15.11 18.35
CA THR A 444 10.86 -16.27 18.00
C THR A 444 10.25 -16.98 16.79
N HIS A 445 10.99 -16.94 15.69
CA HIS A 445 10.66 -17.60 14.44
C HIS A 445 11.54 -18.85 14.28
N LYS A 446 11.16 -19.75 13.35
CA LYS A 446 11.95 -20.93 13.01
C LYS A 446 12.15 -21.04 11.52
N PHE A 447 13.35 -21.42 11.10
CA PHE A 447 13.63 -21.79 9.72
C PHE A 447 14.01 -23.26 9.64
N PHE A 448 13.53 -23.94 8.61
CA PHE A 448 14.06 -25.20 8.15
C PHE A 448 14.60 -24.97 6.74
N LEU A 449 15.91 -25.01 6.57
CA LEU A 449 16.59 -24.65 5.34
C LEU A 449 17.26 -25.87 4.70
N GLU A 450 17.13 -25.97 3.39
CA GLU A 450 17.82 -26.90 2.51
C GLU A 450 18.63 -26.07 1.52
N GLN A 451 19.93 -26.36 1.40
CA GLN A 451 20.85 -25.65 0.53
C GLN A 451 21.27 -26.54 -0.65
N ASP A 452 21.17 -25.99 -1.86
CA ASP A 452 21.72 -26.57 -3.09
C ASP A 452 22.65 -25.54 -3.76
N GLY A 453 23.95 -25.70 -3.53
CA GLY A 453 24.95 -24.70 -3.91
C GLY A 453 24.67 -23.36 -3.23
N ASN A 454 24.42 -22.33 -4.04
CA ASN A 454 24.06 -20.98 -3.57
C ASN A 454 22.56 -20.79 -3.31
N TRP A 455 21.72 -21.74 -3.70
CA TRP A 455 20.27 -21.63 -3.62
C TRP A 455 19.72 -22.24 -2.34
N ILE A 456 18.70 -21.60 -1.77
CA ILE A 456 18.05 -22.01 -0.53
C ILE A 456 16.56 -22.23 -0.78
N SER A 457 16.06 -23.37 -0.32
CA SER A 457 14.64 -23.65 -0.17
C SER A 457 14.33 -24.07 1.26
N GLY A 458 13.08 -23.95 1.68
CA GLY A 458 12.74 -24.34 3.04
C GLY A 458 11.39 -23.86 3.52
N THR A 459 11.27 -23.82 4.84
CA THR A 459 10.06 -23.39 5.54
C THR A 459 10.42 -22.36 6.59
N HIS A 460 9.60 -21.32 6.68
CA HIS A 460 9.64 -20.32 7.73
C HIS A 460 8.36 -20.43 8.57
N THR A 461 8.53 -20.70 9.86
CA THR A 461 7.47 -20.64 10.86
C THR A 461 7.56 -19.34 11.63
N SER A 462 6.59 -18.46 11.39
CA SER A 462 6.34 -17.25 12.18
C SER A 462 5.36 -17.56 13.33
N GLU A 463 5.02 -16.57 14.16
CA GLU A 463 4.09 -16.76 15.29
C GLU A 463 2.73 -17.34 14.89
N ASN A 464 2.21 -16.91 13.74
CA ASN A 464 0.83 -17.16 13.34
C ASN A 464 0.71 -18.12 12.15
N GLY A 465 1.81 -18.71 11.69
CA GLY A 465 1.77 -19.60 10.54
C GLY A 465 3.13 -20.09 10.06
N SER A 466 3.06 -21.09 9.19
CA SER A 466 4.19 -21.68 8.48
C SER A 466 4.03 -21.40 6.99
N GLN A 467 5.10 -20.96 6.35
CA GLN A 467 5.10 -20.57 4.94
C GLN A 467 6.38 -21.05 4.27
N ASP A 468 6.30 -21.29 2.96
CA ASP A 468 7.46 -21.61 2.15
C ASP A 468 8.47 -20.46 2.17
N MET A 469 9.73 -20.83 2.16
CA MET A 469 10.86 -19.93 2.15
C MET A 469 11.78 -20.29 0.98
N ILE A 470 12.20 -19.26 0.27
CA ILE A 470 13.23 -19.36 -0.79
C ILE A 470 14.32 -18.35 -0.48
N GLY A 471 15.51 -18.54 -1.02
CA GLY A 471 16.59 -17.60 -0.82
C GLY A 471 17.87 -17.98 -1.53
N MET A 472 18.92 -17.26 -1.20
CA MET A 472 20.26 -17.49 -1.71
C MET A 472 21.32 -17.11 -0.67
N ILE A 473 22.53 -17.63 -0.87
CA ILE A 473 23.73 -17.27 -0.14
C ILE A 473 24.86 -16.98 -1.13
N GLU A 474 25.57 -15.88 -0.93
CA GLU A 474 26.73 -15.46 -1.74
C GLU A 474 27.89 -15.08 -0.83
N GLY A 475 28.95 -15.89 -0.82
CA GLY A 475 29.98 -15.77 0.21
C GLY A 475 29.34 -15.90 1.60
N ASP A 476 29.41 -14.83 2.41
CA ASP A 476 28.79 -14.75 3.73
C ASP A 476 27.42 -14.08 3.76
N GLU A 477 26.92 -13.57 2.63
CA GLU A 477 25.67 -12.81 2.56
C GLU A 477 24.49 -13.73 2.28
N VAL A 478 23.41 -13.57 3.04
CA VAL A 478 22.23 -14.44 2.97
C VAL A 478 20.99 -13.58 2.77
N VAL A 479 20.19 -13.95 1.77
CA VAL A 479 18.87 -13.36 1.51
C VAL A 479 17.83 -14.47 1.54
N LEU A 480 16.86 -14.37 2.46
CA LEU A 480 15.74 -15.31 2.56
C LEU A 480 14.41 -14.56 2.45
N ARG A 481 13.48 -15.11 1.66
CA ARG A 481 12.16 -14.54 1.44
C ARG A 481 11.07 -15.54 1.76
N SER A 482 10.00 -15.05 2.39
CA SER A 482 8.77 -15.81 2.63
C SER A 482 7.57 -14.87 2.71
N SER A 483 6.35 -15.41 2.59
CA SER A 483 5.12 -14.61 2.64
C SER A 483 4.06 -15.26 3.53
N PHE A 484 3.78 -14.63 4.66
CA PHE A 484 2.64 -14.99 5.50
C PHE A 484 1.38 -14.36 4.92
N ARG A 485 0.29 -15.13 4.77
CA ARG A 485 -0.96 -14.65 4.16
C ARG A 485 -2.18 -15.13 4.94
N ILE A 486 -3.16 -14.23 5.06
CA ILE A 486 -4.51 -14.50 5.55
C ILE A 486 -5.51 -13.81 4.61
N PRO A 487 -6.81 -14.15 4.63
CA PRO A 487 -7.78 -13.47 3.78
C PRO A 487 -7.76 -11.95 3.98
N GLY A 488 -7.46 -11.21 2.91
CA GLY A 488 -7.39 -9.74 2.91
C GLY A 488 -6.08 -9.15 3.47
N ASN A 489 -5.09 -9.95 3.88
CA ASN A 489 -3.84 -9.40 4.42
C ASN A 489 -2.64 -10.34 4.21
N GLY A 490 -1.43 -9.79 4.28
CA GLY A 490 -0.21 -10.56 4.23
C GLY A 490 1.00 -9.74 4.67
N ILE A 491 2.03 -10.44 5.08
CA ILE A 491 3.32 -9.87 5.44
C ILE A 491 4.37 -10.57 4.59
N SER A 492 5.16 -9.78 3.86
CA SER A 492 6.33 -10.29 3.15
C SER A 492 7.53 -10.15 4.06
N PHE A 493 8.23 -11.25 4.34
CA PHE A 493 9.47 -11.22 5.11
C PHE A 493 10.64 -11.37 4.14
N TRP A 494 11.54 -10.40 4.17
CA TRP A 494 12.81 -10.41 3.44
C TRP A 494 13.94 -10.27 4.45
N PHE A 495 14.49 -11.41 4.86
CA PHE A 495 15.65 -11.48 5.73
C PHE A 495 16.89 -11.22 4.88
N THR A 496 17.69 -10.23 5.28
CA THR A 496 18.96 -9.88 4.63
C THR A 496 20.01 -9.79 5.73
N GLY A 497 21.07 -10.57 5.64
CA GLY A 497 22.05 -10.68 6.72
C GLY A 497 23.33 -11.36 6.30
N LYS A 498 24.20 -11.58 7.28
CA LYS A 498 25.45 -12.34 7.11
C LYS A 498 25.49 -13.55 8.01
N ILE A 499 26.04 -14.65 7.50
CA ILE A 499 26.37 -15.86 8.26
C ILE A 499 27.80 -15.76 8.78
N SER A 500 28.00 -16.06 10.06
CA SER A 500 29.35 -16.27 10.61
C SER A 500 29.29 -17.22 11.79
N ASN A 501 30.15 -18.24 11.77
CA ASN A 501 30.31 -19.21 12.85
C ASN A 501 28.98 -19.86 13.28
N GLY A 502 28.12 -20.21 12.32
CA GLY A 502 26.81 -20.80 12.59
C GLY A 502 25.76 -19.85 13.19
N GLU A 503 25.99 -18.54 13.18
CA GLU A 503 25.01 -17.50 13.51
C GLU A 503 24.69 -16.63 12.30
N LEU A 504 23.40 -16.51 11.97
CA LEU A 504 22.91 -15.68 10.88
C LEU A 504 22.24 -14.44 11.46
N SER A 505 22.68 -13.23 11.11
CA SER A 505 22.06 -12.00 11.64
C SER A 505 21.98 -10.87 10.63
N GLY A 506 20.99 -9.99 10.80
CA GLY A 506 20.78 -8.88 9.89
C GLY A 506 19.45 -8.16 10.09
N SER A 507 18.85 -7.75 8.98
CA SER A 507 17.59 -7.00 8.94
C SER A 507 16.48 -7.81 8.28
N VAL A 508 15.24 -7.50 8.65
CA VAL A 508 14.04 -8.06 8.04
C VAL A 508 13.23 -6.93 7.44
N PHE A 509 13.21 -6.85 6.12
CA PHE A 509 12.33 -5.95 5.40
C PHE A 509 10.93 -6.56 5.33
N LEU A 510 9.93 -5.79 5.75
CA LEU A 510 8.56 -6.26 5.99
C LEU A 510 7.55 -5.70 4.96
N GLY A 511 8.02 -5.15 3.84
CA GLY A 511 7.16 -4.46 2.88
C GLY A 511 6.84 -3.04 3.32
N GLU A 512 5.55 -2.72 3.50
CA GLU A 512 5.10 -1.39 3.94
C GLU A 512 5.30 -1.13 5.44
N TYR A 513 5.67 -2.15 6.21
CA TYR A 513 5.97 -2.03 7.64
C TYR A 513 7.44 -1.66 7.87
N LEU A 514 7.74 -1.13 9.06
CA LEU A 514 9.10 -0.76 9.44
C LEU A 514 10.02 -1.99 9.51
N THR A 515 11.26 -1.82 9.06
CA THR A 515 12.31 -2.86 9.10
C THR A 515 12.59 -3.32 10.54
N ALA A 516 12.63 -4.63 10.74
CA ALA A 516 13.04 -5.26 12.00
C ALA A 516 14.50 -5.73 11.91
N LYS A 517 15.08 -6.14 13.04
CA LYS A 517 16.38 -6.86 13.07
C LYS A 517 16.16 -8.32 13.39
N PHE A 518 17.08 -9.20 13.01
CA PHE A 518 17.03 -10.58 13.45
C PHE A 518 18.41 -11.15 13.77
N ALA A 519 18.44 -12.15 14.65
CA ALA A 519 19.58 -13.01 14.88
C ALA A 519 19.08 -14.46 14.99
N ALA A 520 19.72 -15.37 14.27
CA ALA A 520 19.32 -16.76 14.17
C ALA A 520 20.47 -17.68 14.50
N LYS A 521 20.17 -18.76 15.23
CA LYS A 521 21.15 -19.78 15.62
C LYS A 521 20.70 -21.15 15.16
N LYS A 522 21.67 -21.95 14.74
CA LYS A 522 21.43 -23.34 14.34
C LYS A 522 21.04 -24.19 15.56
N VAL A 523 19.93 -24.91 15.46
CA VAL A 523 19.42 -25.79 16.52
C VAL A 523 19.81 -27.23 16.20
N SER A 524 20.52 -27.88 17.13
CA SER A 524 20.82 -29.31 17.04
C SER A 524 19.71 -30.13 17.70
N TYR A 525 18.94 -30.90 16.93
CA TYR A 525 18.01 -31.89 17.48
C TYR A 525 18.72 -33.22 17.76
N ARG A 526 18.42 -33.83 18.91
CA ARG A 526 18.87 -35.19 19.21
C ARG A 526 18.11 -36.17 18.32
N GLN A 527 18.80 -36.76 17.34
CA GLN A 527 18.20 -37.78 16.48
C GLN A 527 17.91 -39.04 17.30
N ASN A 528 16.63 -39.31 17.59
CA ASN A 528 16.18 -40.55 18.20
C ASN A 528 16.15 -41.67 17.16
N ARG A 529 17.33 -42.22 16.82
CA ARG A 529 17.46 -43.36 15.93
C ARG A 529 17.01 -44.64 16.64
N LYS A 530 15.71 -44.96 16.53
CA LYS A 530 15.15 -46.25 16.94
C LYS A 530 14.52 -46.94 15.75
N LYS A 531 14.67 -48.28 15.67
CA LYS A 531 13.91 -49.07 14.71
C LYS A 531 12.42 -48.91 15.04
N LEU A 532 11.64 -48.43 14.10
CA LEU A 532 10.19 -48.35 14.23
C LEU A 532 9.61 -49.69 13.76
N ASN A 533 8.81 -50.34 14.62
CA ASN A 533 8.04 -51.51 14.22
C ASN A 533 6.67 -51.02 13.74
N VAL A 534 6.28 -51.40 12.53
CA VAL A 534 4.93 -51.17 12.02
C VAL A 534 4.05 -52.29 12.57
N PRO A 535 2.99 -52.00 13.36
CA PRO A 535 2.08 -53.03 13.85
C PRO A 535 1.44 -53.80 12.68
N GLY A 536 1.38 -55.13 12.78
CA GLY A 536 0.80 -56.00 11.74
C GLY A 536 -0.73 -56.01 11.65
N GLY A 537 -1.41 -55.08 12.32
CA GLY A 537 -2.88 -54.99 12.39
C GLY A 537 -3.33 -53.84 13.30
N PRO A 538 -4.66 -53.62 13.42
CA PRO A 538 -5.22 -52.65 14.37
C PRO A 538 -4.72 -52.92 15.79
N PRO A 539 -4.48 -51.89 16.62
CA PRO A 539 -3.87 -52.07 17.93
C PRO A 539 -4.77 -52.93 18.83
N LEU A 540 -4.34 -54.17 19.12
CA LEU A 540 -4.96 -55.04 20.14
C LEU A 540 -4.35 -54.84 21.54
N ALA A 541 -3.25 -54.08 21.61
CA ALA A 541 -2.70 -53.43 22.80
C ALA A 541 -1.63 -52.43 22.32
N THR A 542 -1.75 -51.15 22.69
CA THR A 542 -0.66 -50.15 22.57
C THR A 542 0.27 -50.24 23.77
#